data_AF-A0A511KPI0-F1
#
_entry.id   AF-A0A511KPI0-F1
#
_cell.length_a   1.000
_cell.length_b   1.000
_cell.length_c   1.000
_cell.angle_alpha   90.00
_cell.angle_beta   90.00
_cell.angle_gamma   90.00
#
_symmetry.space_group_name_H-M   'P 1'
#
loop_
_entity.id
_entity.type
_entity.pdbx_description
1 polymer ?
#
loop_
_entity_poly.entity_id
_entity_poly.type
_entity_poly.pdbx_seq_one_letter_code
_entity_poly.pdbx_strand_id
1 'polypeptide(L)'
;MNRLFGSSSSKPKPSLADAIASTDLRIDSIEVKVRKLDAELTKYRDQMKKMRDGPGKSAVQQRALRVLKQKKLYESQIAQLQQQSFNMEQTTMTTENLRSTMATVDAMRVANKEMKKQYGKIDIDKIEAMHDDMADLMEAANEVQESMSRAYGVPDELDEADLEAELEALGDEFEEEEGIPSYLQAADATNELPDFVDEAPQKEEVPKERLGEGVV
;
A
#
# COMPACT_ATOMS: atom_id res chain seq x y z
N MET A 1 30.85 -43.97 19.71
CA MET A 1 29.55 -43.95 20.43
C MET A 1 28.49 -43.47 19.45
N ASN A 2 27.48 -44.31 19.21
CA ASN A 2 26.51 -44.19 18.13
C ASN A 2 25.51 -43.05 18.32
N ARG A 3 25.35 -42.21 17.28
CA ARG A 3 24.21 -41.32 17.10
C ARG A 3 23.11 -42.15 16.44
N LEU A 4 22.17 -42.69 17.22
CA LEU A 4 21.19 -43.68 16.74
C LEU A 4 19.73 -43.42 17.14
N PHE A 5 19.34 -42.22 17.56
CA PHE A 5 17.92 -41.86 17.63
C PHE A 5 17.72 -40.39 17.22
N GLY A 6 16.76 -40.20 16.32
CA GLY A 6 16.61 -39.03 15.46
C GLY A 6 16.58 -37.69 16.17
N SER A 7 17.17 -36.70 15.50
CA SER A 7 16.91 -35.28 15.76
C SER A 7 15.40 -35.06 15.67
N SER A 8 14.73 -34.84 16.79
CA SER A 8 13.42 -34.22 16.74
C SER A 8 13.63 -32.83 16.15
N SER A 9 13.07 -32.61 14.97
CA SER A 9 12.95 -31.26 14.43
C SER A 9 12.29 -30.42 15.52
N SER A 10 13.00 -29.42 16.04
CA SER A 10 12.43 -28.48 16.99
C SER A 10 11.16 -27.92 16.37
N LYS A 11 9.98 -28.28 16.91
CA LYS A 11 8.73 -27.68 16.46
C LYS A 11 8.91 -26.15 16.54
N PRO A 12 8.47 -25.40 15.51
CA PRO A 12 8.52 -23.96 15.58
C PRO A 12 7.80 -23.50 16.84
N LYS A 13 8.36 -22.48 17.51
CA LYS A 13 7.71 -21.91 18.69
C LYS A 13 6.32 -21.42 18.28
N PRO A 14 5.27 -21.72 19.07
CA PRO A 14 3.91 -21.35 18.72
C PRO A 14 3.82 -19.84 18.49
N SER A 15 3.23 -19.47 17.36
CA SER A 15 2.98 -18.08 16.99
C SER A 15 1.69 -17.57 17.66
N LEU A 16 1.49 -16.26 17.61
CA LEU A 16 0.25 -15.64 18.05
C LEU A 16 -0.95 -16.14 17.22
N ALA A 17 -0.74 -16.39 15.93
CA ALA A 17 -1.75 -16.99 15.05
C ALA A 17 -2.12 -18.42 15.47
N ASP A 18 -1.14 -19.25 15.85
CA ASP A 18 -1.39 -20.60 16.36
C ASP A 18 -2.19 -20.57 17.68
N ALA A 19 -1.91 -19.58 18.54
CA ALA A 19 -2.62 -19.39 19.80
C ALA A 19 -4.07 -18.92 19.60
N ILE A 20 -4.32 -18.02 18.65
CA ILE A 20 -5.67 -17.60 18.22
C ILE A 20 -6.45 -18.82 17.71
N ALA A 21 -5.91 -19.55 16.72
CA ALA A 21 -6.56 -20.73 16.16
C ALA A 21 -6.89 -21.81 17.21
N SER A 22 -5.96 -22.06 18.14
CA SER A 22 -6.19 -22.98 19.26
C SER A 22 -7.30 -22.49 20.20
N THR A 23 -7.39 -21.18 20.43
CA THR A 23 -8.44 -20.57 21.26
C THR A 23 -9.81 -20.69 20.60
N ASP A 24 -9.90 -20.45 19.30
CA ASP A 24 -11.14 -20.58 18.52
C ASP A 24 -11.65 -22.03 18.51
N LEU A 25 -10.77 -23.01 18.31
CA LEU A 25 -11.14 -24.43 18.42
C LEU A 25 -11.68 -24.81 19.80
N ARG A 26 -11.16 -24.18 20.87
CA ARG A 26 -11.69 -24.38 22.22
C ARG A 26 -13.07 -23.74 22.39
N ILE A 27 -13.29 -22.56 21.81
CA ILE A 27 -14.61 -21.91 21.76
C ILE A 27 -15.61 -22.85 21.10
N ASP A 28 -15.32 -23.33 19.89
CA ASP A 28 -16.18 -24.25 19.13
C ASP A 28 -16.53 -25.51 19.94
N SER A 29 -15.54 -26.10 20.62
CA SER A 29 -15.74 -27.27 21.47
C SER A 29 -16.69 -27.00 22.64
N ILE A 30 -16.58 -25.82 23.25
CA ILE A 30 -17.44 -25.41 24.36
C ILE A 30 -18.85 -25.07 23.84
N GLU A 31 -18.98 -24.42 22.68
CA GLU A 31 -20.28 -24.16 22.07
C GLU A 31 -21.08 -25.45 21.81
N VAL A 32 -20.42 -26.51 21.33
CA VAL A 32 -21.08 -27.81 21.16
C VAL A 32 -21.63 -28.33 22.50
N LYS A 33 -20.93 -28.11 23.62
CA LYS A 33 -21.44 -28.46 24.96
C LYS A 33 -22.64 -27.59 25.34
N VAL A 34 -22.59 -26.28 25.06
CA VAL A 34 -23.71 -25.35 25.29
C VAL A 34 -24.96 -25.80 24.53
N ARG A 35 -24.83 -26.13 23.23
CA ARG A 35 -25.95 -26.63 22.40
C ARG A 35 -26.57 -27.91 22.96
N LYS A 36 -25.75 -28.83 23.50
CA LYS A 36 -26.25 -30.05 24.17
C LYS A 36 -27.05 -29.72 25.44
N LEU A 37 -26.56 -28.79 26.26
CA LEU A 37 -27.25 -28.35 27.46
C LEU A 37 -28.56 -27.62 27.13
N ASP A 38 -28.61 -26.83 26.05
CA ASP A 38 -29.85 -26.19 25.58
C ASP A 38 -30.90 -27.21 25.12
N ALA A 39 -30.48 -28.25 24.42
CA ALA A 39 -31.38 -29.35 24.05
C ALA A 39 -31.93 -30.06 25.31
N GLU A 40 -31.11 -30.27 26.33
CA GLU A 40 -31.55 -30.86 27.60
C GLU A 40 -32.52 -29.94 28.37
N LEU A 41 -32.23 -28.64 28.45
CA LEU A 41 -33.11 -27.64 29.06
C LEU A 41 -34.47 -27.58 28.36
N THR A 42 -34.49 -27.69 27.04
CA THR A 42 -35.73 -27.75 26.24
C THR A 42 -36.56 -28.97 26.63
N LYS A 43 -35.94 -30.15 26.79
CA LYS A 43 -36.63 -31.36 27.25
C LYS A 43 -37.22 -31.17 28.65
N TYR A 44 -36.48 -30.60 29.61
CA TYR A 44 -37.02 -30.32 30.93
C TYR A 44 -38.19 -29.33 30.91
N ARG A 45 -38.08 -28.27 30.10
CA ARG A 45 -39.17 -27.30 29.90
C ARG A 45 -40.44 -27.99 29.41
N ASP A 46 -40.31 -28.82 28.37
CA ASP A 46 -41.46 -29.51 27.75
C ASP A 46 -42.04 -30.60 28.66
N GLN A 47 -41.20 -31.27 29.45
CA GLN A 47 -41.65 -32.18 30.50
C GLN A 47 -42.45 -31.43 31.57
N MET A 48 -41.92 -30.34 32.12
CA MET A 48 -42.59 -29.56 33.16
C MET A 48 -43.93 -28.95 32.70
N LYS A 49 -44.06 -28.58 31.41
CA LYS A 49 -45.33 -28.10 30.83
C LYS A 49 -46.45 -29.13 30.92
N LYS A 50 -46.13 -30.42 30.85
CA LYS A 50 -47.09 -31.53 30.93
C LYS A 50 -47.37 -32.00 32.36
N MET A 51 -46.65 -31.46 33.35
CA MET A 51 -46.75 -31.86 34.74
C MET A 51 -47.66 -30.92 35.53
N ARG A 52 -48.50 -31.50 36.39
CA ARG A 52 -49.22 -30.74 37.42
C ARG A 52 -48.24 -30.24 38.47
N ASP A 53 -48.58 -29.10 39.08
CA ASP A 53 -47.78 -28.54 40.16
C ASP A 53 -47.73 -29.50 41.36
N GLY A 54 -46.55 -29.62 41.95
CA GLY A 54 -46.29 -30.53 43.06
C GLY A 54 -44.84 -31.02 43.11
N PRO A 55 -44.52 -31.91 44.08
CA PRO A 55 -43.14 -32.33 44.37
C PRO A 55 -42.39 -32.90 43.17
N GLY A 56 -43.08 -33.62 42.27
CA GLY A 56 -42.50 -34.16 41.05
C GLY A 56 -42.02 -33.07 40.09
N LYS A 57 -42.82 -32.02 39.88
CA LYS A 57 -42.46 -30.89 39.00
C LYS A 57 -41.33 -30.07 39.61
N SER A 58 -41.34 -29.86 40.93
CA SER A 58 -40.26 -29.20 41.66
C SER A 58 -38.93 -29.96 41.54
N ALA A 59 -38.95 -31.29 41.59
CA ALA A 59 -37.74 -32.10 41.41
C ALA A 59 -37.14 -31.96 40.00
N VAL A 60 -37.99 -31.91 38.96
CA VAL A 60 -37.56 -31.68 37.57
C VAL A 60 -37.00 -30.25 37.41
N GLN A 61 -37.65 -29.26 38.01
CA GLN A 61 -37.15 -27.87 38.03
C GLN A 61 -35.76 -27.76 38.65
N GLN A 62 -35.50 -28.45 39.77
CA GLN A 62 -34.17 -28.47 40.40
C GLN A 62 -33.09 -29.14 39.53
N ARG A 63 -33.46 -30.14 38.71
CA ARG A 63 -32.54 -30.71 37.71
C ARG A 63 -32.27 -29.71 36.59
N ALA A 64 -33.30 -29.08 36.04
CA ALA A 64 -33.16 -28.04 35.02
C ALA A 64 -32.28 -26.87 35.49
N LEU A 65 -32.43 -26.43 36.74
CA LEU A 65 -31.61 -25.36 37.33
C LEU A 65 -30.12 -25.74 37.38
N ARG A 66 -29.77 -27.01 37.65
CA ARG A 66 -28.38 -27.46 37.63
C ARG A 66 -27.78 -27.41 36.22
N VAL A 67 -28.55 -27.86 35.22
CA VAL A 67 -28.14 -27.78 33.81
C VAL A 67 -27.99 -26.33 33.35
N LEU A 68 -28.90 -25.45 33.76
CA LEU A 68 -28.83 -24.02 33.43
C LEU A 68 -27.59 -23.37 34.03
N LYS A 69 -27.24 -23.69 35.29
CA LYS A 69 -26.00 -23.21 35.92
C LYS A 69 -24.76 -23.68 35.16
N GLN A 70 -24.73 -24.96 34.75
CA GLN A 70 -23.64 -25.49 33.96
C GLN A 70 -23.53 -24.79 32.59
N LYS A 71 -24.66 -24.53 31.94
CA LYS A 71 -24.70 -23.78 30.68
C LYS A 71 -24.11 -22.38 30.84
N LYS A 72 -24.56 -21.64 31.86
CA LYS A 72 -24.08 -20.29 32.17
C LYS A 72 -22.57 -20.25 32.44
N LEU A 73 -22.02 -21.28 33.09
CA LEU A 73 -20.58 -21.40 33.29
C LEU A 73 -19.82 -21.56 31.97
N TYR A 74 -20.32 -22.36 31.03
CA TYR A 74 -19.71 -22.49 29.71
C TYR A 74 -19.87 -21.23 28.85
N GLU A 75 -21.03 -20.56 28.89
CA GLU A 75 -21.22 -19.25 28.23
C GLU A 75 -20.21 -18.22 28.75
N SER A 76 -19.97 -18.19 30.07
CA SER A 76 -18.94 -17.32 30.67
C SER A 76 -17.52 -17.69 30.22
N GLN A 77 -17.22 -18.98 30.07
CA GLN A 77 -15.91 -19.41 29.55
C GLN A 77 -15.71 -19.01 28.09
N ILE A 78 -16.76 -19.12 27.26
CA ILE A 78 -16.72 -18.64 25.86
C ILE A 78 -16.40 -17.15 25.83
N ALA A 79 -17.12 -16.33 26.61
CA ALA A 79 -16.90 -14.89 26.65
C ALA A 79 -15.45 -14.52 27.06
N GLN A 80 -14.88 -15.24 28.02
CA GLN A 80 -13.48 -15.07 28.43
C GLN A 80 -12.49 -15.43 27.31
N LEU A 81 -12.72 -16.55 26.62
CA LEU A 81 -11.86 -16.98 25.51
C LEU A 81 -11.98 -16.03 24.30
N GLN A 82 -13.18 -15.53 24.00
CA GLN A 82 -13.39 -14.53 22.95
C GLN A 82 -12.63 -13.25 23.25
N GLN A 83 -12.67 -12.75 24.49
CA GLN A 83 -11.88 -11.60 24.89
C GLN A 83 -10.37 -11.87 24.77
N GLN A 84 -9.92 -13.09 25.11
CA GLN A 84 -8.53 -13.48 24.95
C GLN A 84 -8.12 -13.51 23.47
N SER A 85 -8.95 -14.07 22.59
CA SER A 85 -8.72 -14.12 21.14
C SER A 85 -8.62 -12.70 20.57
N PHE A 86 -9.58 -11.84 20.90
CA PHE A 86 -9.57 -10.43 20.51
C PHE A 86 -8.30 -9.69 20.95
N ASN A 87 -7.87 -9.87 22.21
CA ASN A 87 -6.64 -9.23 22.70
C ASN A 87 -5.40 -9.70 21.92
N MET A 88 -5.36 -10.98 21.51
CA MET A 88 -4.29 -11.51 20.67
C MET A 88 -4.36 -10.93 19.25
N GLU A 89 -5.55 -10.83 18.64
CA GLU A 89 -5.73 -10.19 17.33
C GLU A 89 -5.28 -8.73 17.33
N GLN A 90 -5.66 -7.95 18.35
CA GLN A 90 -5.18 -6.58 18.54
C GLN A 90 -3.64 -6.52 18.66
N THR A 91 -3.04 -7.50 19.34
CA THR A 91 -1.57 -7.61 19.47
C THR A 91 -0.93 -7.95 18.14
N THR A 92 -1.54 -8.80 17.31
CA THR A 92 -1.09 -9.12 15.94
C THR A 92 -1.07 -7.84 15.10
N MET A 93 -2.17 -7.10 15.04
CA MET A 93 -2.24 -5.85 14.27
C MET A 93 -1.23 -4.81 14.75
N THR A 94 -1.06 -4.68 16.08
CA THR A 94 -0.05 -3.77 16.65
C THR A 94 1.36 -4.19 16.22
N THR A 95 1.65 -5.49 16.24
CA THR A 95 2.97 -6.03 15.84
C THR A 95 3.23 -5.81 14.35
N GLU A 96 2.22 -5.97 13.50
CA GLU A 96 2.32 -5.68 12.07
C GLU A 96 2.57 -4.20 11.80
N ASN A 97 1.83 -3.31 12.45
CA ASN A 97 2.07 -1.86 12.37
C ASN A 97 3.51 -1.50 12.79
N LEU A 98 4.00 -2.08 13.90
CA LEU A 98 5.37 -1.87 14.35
C LEU A 98 6.40 -2.37 13.33
N ARG A 99 6.16 -3.51 12.67
CA ARG A 99 7.03 -4.01 11.58
C ARG A 99 7.07 -3.03 10.41
N SER A 100 5.92 -2.51 9.99
CA SER A 100 5.84 -1.50 8.94
C SER A 100 6.60 -0.22 9.33
N THR A 101 6.44 0.26 10.57
CA THR A 101 7.20 1.41 11.07
C THR A 101 8.71 1.13 11.07
N MET A 102 9.15 -0.05 11.48
CA MET A 102 10.57 -0.44 11.43
C MET A 102 11.10 -0.43 9.99
N ALA A 103 10.35 -0.99 9.03
CA ALA A 103 10.74 -0.96 7.63
C ALA A 103 10.89 0.47 7.10
N THR A 104 9.99 1.39 7.46
CA THR A 104 10.11 2.81 7.12
C THR A 104 11.36 3.43 7.75
N VAL A 105 11.63 3.17 9.04
CA VAL A 105 12.82 3.67 9.72
C VAL A 105 14.10 3.16 9.06
N ASP A 106 14.14 1.89 8.66
CA ASP A 106 15.29 1.32 7.96
C ASP A 106 15.47 1.93 6.56
N ALA A 107 14.38 2.16 5.81
CA ALA A 107 14.42 2.89 4.55
C ALA A 107 14.96 4.32 4.73
N MET A 108 14.52 5.04 5.77
CA MET A 108 15.02 6.37 6.10
C MET A 108 16.51 6.35 6.48
N ARG A 109 16.99 5.32 7.18
CA ARG A 109 18.42 5.15 7.48
C ARG A 109 19.24 4.96 6.22
N VAL A 110 18.76 4.14 5.29
CA VAL A 110 19.41 3.93 3.98
C VAL A 110 19.45 5.24 3.20
N ALA A 111 18.31 5.94 3.09
CA ALA A 111 18.22 7.22 2.42
C ALA A 111 19.16 8.27 3.03
N ASN A 112 19.21 8.38 4.36
CA ASN A 112 20.11 9.30 5.05
C ASN A 112 21.60 8.96 4.81
N LYS A 113 21.95 7.67 4.77
CA LYS A 113 23.32 7.24 4.43
C LYS A 113 23.71 7.64 3.00
N GLU A 114 22.79 7.49 2.04
CA GLU A 114 23.03 7.91 0.66
C GLU A 114 23.10 9.44 0.56
N MET A 115 22.20 10.17 1.21
CA MET A 115 22.26 11.65 1.28
C MET A 115 23.61 12.12 1.83
N LYS A 116 24.11 11.53 2.92
CA LYS A 116 25.44 11.87 3.47
C LYS A 116 26.58 11.58 2.50
N LYS A 117 26.48 10.50 1.73
CA LYS A 117 27.48 10.13 0.72
C LYS A 117 27.46 11.09 -0.47
N GLN A 118 26.29 11.56 -0.89
CA GLN A 118 26.15 12.54 -1.97
C GLN A 118 26.60 13.94 -1.50
N TYR A 119 26.17 14.39 -0.33
CA TYR A 119 26.61 15.66 0.26
C TYR A 119 28.10 15.69 0.60
N GLY A 120 28.68 14.57 1.05
CA GLY A 120 30.12 14.48 1.29
C GLY A 120 30.99 14.55 0.02
N LYS A 121 30.38 14.54 -1.16
CA LYS A 121 31.05 14.79 -2.45
C LYS A 121 30.85 16.20 -2.98
N ILE A 122 29.98 16.99 -2.33
CA ILE A 122 29.76 18.39 -2.66
C ILE A 122 30.79 19.20 -1.85
N ASP A 123 31.79 19.72 -2.55
CA ASP A 123 32.81 20.60 -1.99
C ASP A 123 32.16 21.98 -1.80
N ILE A 124 31.78 22.32 -0.56
CA ILE A 124 31.12 23.61 -0.25
C ILE A 124 32.03 24.78 -0.67
N ASP A 125 33.34 24.65 -0.48
CA ASP A 125 34.34 25.64 -0.91
C ASP A 125 34.32 25.88 -2.42
N LYS A 126 33.97 24.88 -3.24
CA LYS A 126 33.82 25.05 -4.70
C LYS A 126 32.49 25.67 -5.08
N ILE A 127 31.45 25.47 -4.27
CA ILE A 127 30.17 26.16 -4.48
C ILE A 127 30.32 27.64 -4.12
N GLU A 128 31.02 27.96 -3.02
CA GLU A 128 31.34 29.34 -2.65
C GLU A 128 32.22 30.00 -3.71
N ALA A 129 33.31 29.37 -4.15
CA ALA A 129 34.15 29.90 -5.23
C ALA A 129 33.38 30.10 -6.55
N MET A 130 32.50 29.18 -6.92
CA MET A 130 31.66 29.33 -8.12
C MET A 130 30.60 30.42 -7.95
N HIS A 131 30.09 30.64 -6.74
CA HIS A 131 29.17 31.74 -6.45
C HIS A 131 29.87 33.09 -6.49
N ASP A 132 31.10 33.17 -5.98
CA ASP A 132 31.96 34.35 -6.07
C ASP A 132 32.34 34.64 -7.54
N ASP A 133 32.76 33.62 -8.30
CA ASP A 133 33.03 33.75 -9.74
C ASP A 133 31.77 34.19 -10.52
N MET A 134 30.58 33.73 -10.12
CA MET A 134 29.32 34.12 -10.75
C MET A 134 28.90 35.55 -10.38
N ALA A 135 29.18 36.00 -9.15
CA ALA A 135 29.02 37.38 -8.73
C ALA A 135 29.97 38.30 -9.50
N ASP A 136 31.24 37.91 -9.63
CA ASP A 136 32.25 38.62 -10.41
C ASP A 136 31.87 38.68 -11.91
N LEU A 137 31.31 37.60 -12.47
CA LEU A 137 30.82 37.57 -13.85
C LEU A 137 29.56 38.42 -14.05
N MET A 138 28.66 38.48 -13.08
CA MET A 138 27.51 39.39 -13.12
C MET A 138 27.94 40.85 -12.98
N GLU A 139 28.91 41.14 -12.12
CA GLU A 139 29.48 42.48 -11.97
C GLU A 139 30.21 42.89 -13.27
N ALA A 140 31.02 42.01 -13.85
CA ALA A 140 31.66 42.24 -15.14
C ALA A 140 30.66 42.36 -16.29
N ALA A 141 29.57 41.58 -16.29
CA ALA A 141 28.51 41.71 -17.28
C ALA A 141 27.78 43.07 -17.16
N ASN A 142 27.50 43.51 -15.93
CA ASN A 142 26.93 44.83 -15.67
C ASN A 142 27.90 45.95 -16.04
N GLU A 143 29.19 45.81 -15.74
CA GLU A 143 30.23 46.78 -16.11
C GLU A 143 30.44 46.84 -17.62
N VAL A 144 30.37 45.69 -18.32
CA VAL A 144 30.37 45.63 -19.80
C VAL A 144 29.11 46.28 -20.36
N GLN A 145 27.95 46.02 -19.78
CA GLN A 145 26.69 46.62 -20.23
C GLN A 145 26.67 48.13 -19.97
N GLU A 146 27.24 48.61 -18.86
CA GLU A 146 27.42 50.03 -18.55
C GLU A 146 28.49 50.68 -19.44
N SER A 147 29.59 49.98 -19.74
CA SER A 147 30.65 50.40 -20.67
C SER A 147 30.15 50.48 -22.11
N MET A 148 29.32 49.53 -22.54
CA MET A 148 28.71 49.50 -23.87
C MET A 148 27.58 50.54 -23.98
N SER A 149 26.81 50.76 -22.90
CA SER A 149 25.84 51.86 -22.78
C SER A 149 26.51 53.24 -22.77
N ARG A 150 27.70 53.39 -22.18
CA ARG A 150 28.50 54.63 -22.29
C ARG A 150 28.94 54.94 -23.73
N ALA A 151 29.01 53.94 -24.62
CA ALA A 151 29.34 54.12 -26.04
C ALA A 151 28.11 54.28 -26.94
N TYR A 152 26.94 53.78 -26.52
CA TYR A 152 25.65 54.03 -27.14
C TYR A 152 24.71 54.62 -26.10
N GLY A 153 24.88 55.92 -25.84
CA GLY A 153 23.80 56.70 -25.24
C GLY A 153 22.60 56.60 -26.17
N VAL A 154 21.68 55.70 -25.86
CA VAL A 154 20.33 55.73 -26.42
C VAL A 154 19.79 57.11 -26.05
N PRO A 155 19.42 57.97 -27.03
CA PRO A 155 18.78 59.23 -26.71
C PRO A 155 17.57 58.94 -25.81
N ASP A 156 17.37 59.71 -24.73
CA ASP A 156 16.26 59.56 -23.77
C ASP A 156 14.84 59.72 -24.41
N GLU A 157 14.74 59.73 -25.73
CA GLU A 157 13.50 59.87 -26.51
C GLU A 157 13.39 58.69 -27.49
N LEU A 158 13.08 57.51 -26.96
CA LEU A 158 12.35 56.50 -27.74
C LEU A 158 10.86 56.78 -27.51
N ASP A 159 10.14 57.16 -28.57
CA ASP A 159 8.71 57.41 -28.51
C ASP A 159 7.96 56.08 -28.38
N GLU A 160 7.22 55.89 -27.27
CA GLU A 160 6.41 54.68 -27.03
C GLU A 160 5.41 54.43 -28.17
N ALA A 161 4.97 55.47 -28.89
CA ALA A 161 4.03 55.35 -29.99
C ALA A 161 4.61 54.64 -31.23
N ASP A 162 5.89 54.86 -31.55
CA ASP A 162 6.55 54.16 -32.68
C ASP A 162 6.78 52.67 -32.35
N LEU A 163 7.06 52.36 -31.07
CA LEU A 163 7.23 50.99 -30.57
C LEU A 163 5.91 50.21 -30.58
N GLU A 164 4.79 50.85 -30.22
CA GLU A 164 3.46 50.23 -30.31
C GLU A 164 3.06 49.95 -31.77
N ALA A 165 3.36 50.87 -32.69
CA ALA A 165 3.07 50.69 -34.10
C ALA A 165 3.90 49.55 -34.74
N GLU A 166 5.17 49.41 -34.37
CA GLU A 166 5.99 48.26 -34.81
C GLU A 166 5.51 46.93 -34.19
N LEU A 167 5.04 46.94 -32.93
CA LEU A 167 4.49 45.76 -32.27
C LEU A 167 3.19 45.29 -32.92
N GLU A 168 2.30 46.21 -33.28
CA GLU A 168 1.05 45.91 -33.98
C GLU A 168 1.31 45.33 -35.37
N ALA A 169 2.25 45.92 -36.12
CA ALA A 169 2.67 45.39 -37.43
C ALA A 169 3.25 43.96 -37.36
N LEU A 170 3.94 43.62 -36.26
CA LEU A 170 4.46 42.26 -36.03
C LEU A 170 3.34 41.28 -35.63
N GLY A 171 2.30 41.75 -34.93
CA GLY A 171 1.11 40.96 -34.59
C GLY A 171 0.30 40.56 -35.82
N ASP A 172 0.14 41.47 -36.78
CA ASP A 172 -0.55 41.21 -38.04
C ASP A 172 0.19 40.16 -38.91
N GLU A 173 1.53 40.12 -38.86
CA GLU A 173 2.32 39.06 -39.50
C GLU A 173 2.13 37.67 -38.85
N PHE A 174 1.76 37.61 -37.57
CA PHE A 174 1.43 36.35 -36.87
C PHE A 174 -0.02 35.90 -37.11
N GLU A 175 -0.96 36.81 -37.36
CA GLU A 175 -2.37 36.47 -37.62
C GLU A 175 -2.61 35.92 -39.04
N GLU A 176 -1.80 36.27 -40.04
CA GLU A 176 -1.87 35.65 -41.38
C GLU A 176 -1.31 34.21 -41.43
N GLU A 177 -0.62 33.75 -40.38
CA GLU A 177 -0.15 32.37 -40.23
C GLU A 177 -0.83 31.68 -39.01
N GLU A 178 -2.12 31.93 -38.78
CA GLU A 178 -2.95 31.16 -37.82
C GLU A 178 -3.12 29.70 -38.27
N GLY A 179 -2.07 28.92 -38.04
CA GLY A 179 -2.13 27.48 -37.83
C GLY A 179 -1.39 27.19 -36.53
N ILE A 180 -2.12 27.11 -35.41
CA ILE A 180 -1.56 26.63 -34.13
C ILE A 180 -0.77 25.36 -34.44
N PRO A 181 0.56 25.34 -34.23
CA PRO A 181 1.37 24.22 -34.66
C PRO A 181 0.84 22.92 -34.05
N SER A 182 0.68 21.89 -34.89
CA SER A 182 0.05 20.61 -34.54
C SER A 182 0.59 19.93 -33.27
N TYR A 183 1.77 20.34 -32.78
CA TYR A 183 2.35 19.83 -31.54
C TYR A 183 1.74 20.43 -30.25
N LEU A 184 1.01 21.55 -30.33
CA LEU A 184 0.32 22.16 -29.17
C LEU A 184 -1.16 21.77 -29.05
N GLN A 185 -1.74 21.12 -30.06
CA GLN A 185 -3.18 20.80 -30.09
C GLN A 185 -3.54 19.45 -29.44
N ALA A 186 -2.55 18.66 -29.01
CA ALA A 186 -2.76 17.31 -28.46
C ALA A 186 -2.91 17.26 -26.92
N ALA A 187 -3.17 18.38 -26.25
CA ALA A 187 -3.20 18.44 -24.78
C ALA A 187 -4.60 18.29 -24.15
N ASP A 188 -5.71 18.34 -24.92
CA ASP A 188 -7.05 18.49 -24.30
C ASP A 188 -8.18 17.58 -24.82
N ALA A 189 -7.86 16.49 -25.53
CA ALA A 189 -8.87 15.49 -25.93
C ALA A 189 -8.56 14.10 -25.35
N THR A 190 -9.28 13.78 -24.27
CA THR A 190 -9.68 12.43 -23.82
C THR A 190 -8.55 11.42 -23.56
N ASN A 191 -8.21 11.28 -22.27
CA ASN A 191 -7.41 10.19 -21.73
C ASN A 191 -8.24 8.88 -21.65
N GLU A 192 -8.82 8.44 -22.77
CA GLU A 192 -9.18 7.04 -22.95
C GLU A 192 -7.97 6.32 -23.55
N LEU A 193 -7.34 5.47 -22.75
CA LEU A 193 -6.29 4.57 -23.20
C LEU A 193 -6.84 3.69 -24.34
N PRO A 194 -6.12 3.54 -25.47
CA PRO A 194 -6.56 2.67 -26.55
C PRO A 194 -6.61 1.21 -26.09
N ASP A 195 -7.75 0.56 -26.34
CA ASP A 195 -8.01 -0.83 -25.99
C ASP A 195 -7.19 -1.75 -26.92
N PHE A 196 -6.17 -2.41 -26.38
CA PHE A 196 -5.36 -3.37 -27.12
C PHE A 196 -6.12 -4.69 -27.23
N VAL A 197 -6.65 -4.96 -28.42
CA VAL A 197 -7.27 -6.26 -28.74
C VAL A 197 -6.18 -7.33 -28.81
N ASP A 198 -6.18 -8.23 -27.83
CA ASP A 198 -5.22 -9.34 -27.70
C ASP A 198 -5.71 -10.54 -28.52
N GLU A 199 -5.56 -10.50 -29.85
CA GLU A 199 -5.83 -11.66 -30.72
C GLU A 199 -4.53 -12.45 -30.98
N ALA A 200 -4.50 -13.71 -30.54
CA ALA A 200 -3.33 -14.58 -30.66
C ALA A 200 -3.01 -14.92 -32.13
N PRO A 201 -1.73 -15.01 -32.52
CA PRO A 201 -1.34 -15.20 -33.91
C PRO A 201 -1.75 -16.58 -34.44
N GLN A 202 -2.39 -16.60 -35.61
CA GLN A 202 -2.74 -17.81 -36.34
C GLN A 202 -1.46 -18.53 -36.80
N LYS A 203 -1.41 -19.85 -36.59
CA LYS A 203 -0.32 -20.71 -37.05
C LYS A 203 -0.38 -20.84 -38.58
N GLU A 204 0.59 -20.26 -39.27
CA GLU A 204 0.88 -20.64 -40.66
C GLU A 204 1.55 -22.02 -40.69
N GLU A 205 0.92 -22.98 -41.39
CA GLU A 205 1.51 -24.29 -41.67
C GLU A 205 2.62 -24.16 -42.72
N VAL A 206 3.85 -24.54 -42.35
CA VAL A 206 5.00 -24.58 -43.25
C VAL A 206 4.86 -25.78 -44.22
N PRO A 207 5.03 -25.62 -45.54
CA PRO A 207 5.03 -26.73 -46.48
C PRO A 207 6.24 -27.65 -46.25
N LYS A 208 6.02 -28.96 -46.22
CA LYS A 208 7.07 -29.98 -46.10
C LYS A 208 7.95 -30.05 -47.36
N GLU A 209 9.19 -29.57 -47.27
CA GLU A 209 10.23 -29.97 -48.21
C GLU A 209 10.81 -31.33 -47.80
N ARG A 210 10.72 -32.30 -48.73
CA ARG A 210 11.34 -33.61 -48.63
C ARG A 210 12.83 -33.47 -48.94
N LEU A 211 13.67 -33.77 -47.97
CA LEU A 211 15.10 -34.00 -48.17
C LEU A 211 15.28 -35.19 -49.13
N GLY A 212 15.84 -34.92 -50.31
CA GLY A 212 16.25 -35.94 -51.26
C GLY A 212 17.55 -36.61 -50.81
N GLU A 213 17.48 -37.92 -50.58
CA GLU A 213 18.62 -38.83 -50.62
C GLU A 213 19.02 -39.11 -52.08
N GLY A 214 20.33 -39.26 -52.34
CA GLY A 214 20.91 -39.72 -53.60
C GLY A 214 22.23 -38.98 -53.90
N VAL A 215 23.39 -39.46 -53.44
CA VAL A 215 24.26 -40.44 -54.13
C VAL A 215 24.52 -40.04 -55.59
N VAL A 216 25.70 -39.48 -55.88
CA VAL A 216 26.85 -40.13 -56.57
C VAL A 216 28.13 -39.45 -56.12
#